data_AF-A0A537THS6-F1
#
_entry.id   AF-A0A537THS6-F1
#
_cell.length_a   1.000
_cell.length_b   1.000
_cell.length_c   1.000
_cell.angle_alpha   90.00
_cell.angle_beta   90.00
_cell.angle_gamma   90.00
#
_symmetry.space_group_name_H-M   'P 1'
#
loop_
_entity.id
_entity.type
_entity.pdbx_description
1 polymer ?
#
loop_
_entity_poly.entity_id
_entity_poly.type
_entity_poly.pdbx_seq_one_letter_code
_entity_poly.pdbx_strand_id
1 'polypeptide(L)'
;MGANDFRVTLLGTGVPTPRPDRFGPSTLVEVGDQKLLIDAGRGAAIRLFQIGIPIGRIDALLLTHFHSDHTSGIPDIWLTGWLESHFGTRRRPFQVLGPTGAKALMA
;
A
#
# COMPACT_ATOMS: atom_id res chain seq x y z
N MET A 1 7.68 -8.17 -15.22
CA MET A 1 6.70 -9.27 -15.31
C MET A 1 6.20 -9.31 -16.75
N GLY A 2 5.92 -10.48 -17.30
CA GLY A 2 5.26 -10.61 -18.59
C GLY A 2 3.84 -10.01 -18.53
N ALA A 3 3.26 -9.68 -19.69
CA ALA A 3 1.95 -9.03 -19.78
C ALA A 3 0.80 -9.85 -19.14
N ASN A 4 0.97 -11.17 -19.02
CA ASN A 4 -0.01 -12.09 -18.45
C ASN A 4 0.37 -12.62 -17.05
N ASP A 5 1.46 -12.12 -16.46
CA ASP A 5 1.87 -12.56 -15.13
C ASP A 5 1.00 -11.90 -14.06
N PHE A 6 0.53 -12.72 -13.12
CA PHE A 6 -0.25 -12.32 -11.97
C PHE A 6 0.47 -12.78 -10.70
N ARG A 7 0.74 -11.87 -9.77
CA ARG A 7 1.40 -12.17 -8.49
C ARG A 7 0.68 -11.49 -7.34
N VAL A 8 0.54 -12.21 -6.23
CA VAL A 8 0.02 -11.69 -4.96
C VAL A 8 1.07 -11.87 -3.89
N THR A 9 1.40 -10.78 -3.20
CA THR A 9 2.34 -10.77 -2.09
C THR A 9 1.65 -10.26 -0.84
N LEU A 10 1.64 -11.07 0.21
CA LEU A 10 1.14 -10.65 1.52
C LEU A 10 2.23 -9.84 2.23
N LEU A 11 2.08 -8.52 2.24
CA LEU A 11 3.02 -7.61 2.90
C LEU A 11 2.84 -7.67 4.42
N GLY A 12 1.59 -7.77 4.89
CA GLY A 12 1.26 -7.93 6.29
C GLY A 12 -0.04 -8.72 6.48
N THR A 13 -0.04 -9.53 7.54
CA THR A 13 -1.12 -10.48 7.88
C THR A 13 -1.48 -10.39 9.37
N GLY A 14 -1.18 -9.24 9.97
CA GLY A 14 -1.46 -8.91 11.36
C GLY A 14 -2.91 -8.52 11.60
N VAL A 15 -3.14 -8.05 12.81
CA VAL A 15 -4.44 -7.63 13.36
C VAL A 15 -4.24 -6.29 14.08
N PRO A 16 -5.27 -5.65 14.66
CA PRO A 16 -5.11 -4.36 15.34
C PRO A 16 -4.06 -4.34 16.45
N THR A 17 -3.89 -5.45 17.17
CA THR A 17 -2.86 -5.58 18.20
C THR A 17 -1.46 -5.54 17.57
N PRO A 18 -0.61 -4.55 17.90
CA PRO A 18 0.71 -4.42 17.30
C PRO A 18 1.60 -5.61 17.64
N ARG A 19 2.33 -6.10 16.62
CA ARG A 19 3.33 -7.15 16.78
C ARG A 19 4.62 -6.80 16.04
N PRO A 20 5.80 -7.05 16.63
CA PRO A 20 7.08 -6.74 15.98
C PRO A 20 7.37 -7.66 14.79
N ASP A 21 6.81 -8.88 14.79
CA ASP A 21 7.06 -9.92 13.79
C ASP A 21 5.98 -10.00 12.69
N ARG A 22 4.90 -9.23 12.83
CA ARG A 22 3.74 -9.30 11.94
C ARG A 22 3.08 -7.94 11.76
N PHE A 23 3.33 -7.33 10.61
CA PHE A 23 2.75 -6.03 10.23
C PHE A 23 1.26 -6.11 9.91
N GLY A 24 0.59 -4.96 9.93
CA GLY A 24 -0.85 -4.84 9.71
C GLY A 24 -1.29 -5.30 8.31
N PRO A 25 -2.60 -5.59 8.12
CA PRO A 25 -3.15 -6.03 6.85
C PRO A 25 -2.69 -5.17 5.65
N SER A 26 -2.00 -5.80 4.70
CA SER A 26 -1.66 -5.17 3.43
C SER A 26 -1.24 -6.24 2.42
N THR A 27 -1.83 -6.19 1.23
CA THR A 27 -1.56 -7.14 0.14
C THR A 27 -1.18 -6.37 -1.13
N LEU A 28 -0.06 -6.73 -1.72
CA LEU A 28 0.35 -6.23 -3.04
C LEU A 28 -0.13 -7.20 -4.12
N VAL A 29 -0.86 -6.70 -5.09
CA VAL A 29 -1.25 -7.41 -6.30
C VAL A 29 -0.52 -6.78 -7.48
N GLU A 30 0.19 -7.60 -8.24
CA GLU A 30 0.91 -7.18 -9.43
C GLU A 30 0.35 -7.94 -10.65
N VAL A 31 -0.04 -7.20 -11.69
CA VAL A 31 -0.59 -7.77 -12.94
C VAL A 31 -0.01 -7.03 -14.13
N GLY A 32 0.81 -7.69 -14.94
CA GLY A 32 1.61 -7.02 -15.96
C GLY A 32 2.47 -5.90 -15.34
N ASP A 33 2.24 -4.65 -15.76
CA ASP A 33 2.93 -3.49 -15.21
C ASP A 33 2.24 -2.84 -14.01
N GLN A 34 0.98 -3.19 -13.74
CA GLN A 34 0.16 -2.60 -12.69
C GLN A 34 0.54 -3.14 -11.30
N LYS A 35 0.49 -2.26 -10.29
CA LYS A 35 0.72 -2.57 -8.88
C LYS A 35 -0.36 -1.96 -8.03
N LEU A 36 -1.21 -2.81 -7.48
CA LEU A 36 -2.33 -2.45 -6.64
C LEU A 36 -2.01 -2.83 -5.20
N LEU A 37 -2.18 -1.89 -4.28
CA LEU A 37 -2.07 -2.14 -2.85
C LEU A 37 -3.47 -2.30 -2.28
N ILE A 38 -3.76 -3.42 -1.62
CA ILE A 38 -5.03 -3.67 -0.94
C ILE A 38 -4.76 -3.51 0.55
N ASP A 39 -5.38 -2.50 1.14
CA ASP A 39 -5.15 -1.98 2.48
C ASP A 39 -3.71 -1.54 2.74
N ALA A 40 -3.57 -0.59 3.66
CA ALA A 40 -2.30 -0.03 4.08
C ALA A 40 -2.20 -0.06 5.60
N GLY A 41 -2.12 -1.27 6.14
CA GLY A 41 -1.84 -1.47 7.55
C GLY A 41 -0.44 -1.02 7.97
N ARG A 42 -0.25 -0.88 9.28
CA ARG A 42 1.01 -0.44 9.86
C ARG A 42 2.19 -1.26 9.33
N GLY A 43 3.21 -0.57 8.79
CA GLY A 43 4.44 -1.18 8.28
C GLY A 43 4.39 -1.59 6.80
N ALA A 44 3.32 -1.28 6.07
CA ALA A 44 3.22 -1.56 4.63
C ALA A 44 4.38 -0.94 3.82
N ALA A 45 4.75 0.31 4.10
CA ALA A 45 5.87 0.97 3.41
C ALA A 45 7.21 0.25 3.65
N ILE A 46 7.46 -0.19 4.89
CA ILE A 46 8.66 -0.98 5.25
C ILE A 46 8.69 -2.29 4.47
N ARG A 47 7.56 -2.99 4.34
CA ARG A 47 7.50 -4.25 3.59
C ARG A 47 7.74 -4.06 2.11
N LEU A 48 7.16 -3.02 1.51
CA LEU A 48 7.44 -2.65 0.12
C LEU A 48 8.93 -2.40 -0.10
N PHE A 49 9.58 -1.68 0.82
CA PHE A 49 11.03 -1.46 0.79
C PHE A 49 11.82 -2.76 0.88
N GLN A 50 11.48 -3.63 1.83
CA GLN A 50 12.15 -4.92 2.03
C GLN A 50 12.08 -5.84 0.82
N ILE A 51 10.98 -5.82 0.05
CA ILE A 51 10.83 -6.62 -1.17
C ILE A 51 11.30 -5.90 -2.43
N GLY A 52 11.86 -4.69 -2.30
CA GLY A 52 12.39 -3.92 -3.42
C GLY A 52 11.33 -3.38 -4.39
N ILE A 53 10.09 -3.18 -3.93
CA ILE A 53 9.01 -2.58 -4.73
C ILE A 53 8.95 -1.09 -4.42
N PRO A 54 9.36 -0.19 -5.34
CA PRO A 54 9.30 1.24 -5.10
C PRO A 54 7.87 1.70 -4.83
N ILE A 55 7.67 2.38 -3.72
CA ILE A 55 6.35 2.86 -3.30
C ILE A 55 5.75 3.89 -4.28
N GLY A 56 6.59 4.62 -5.02
CA GLY A 56 6.14 5.53 -6.08
C GLY A 56 5.60 4.82 -7.33
N ARG A 57 5.77 3.50 -7.43
CA ARG A 57 5.26 2.64 -8.52
C ARG A 57 3.94 1.95 -8.18
N ILE A 58 3.37 2.20 -7.00
CA ILE A 58 2.02 1.75 -6.64
C ILE A 58 1.01 2.64 -7.40
N ASP A 59 0.18 2.02 -8.23
CA ASP A 59 -0.77 2.72 -9.09
C ASP A 59 -2.00 3.18 -8.31
N ALA A 60 -2.52 2.31 -7.43
CA ALA A 60 -3.65 2.64 -6.57
C ALA A 60 -3.59 1.89 -5.24
N LEU A 61 -4.16 2.53 -4.21
CA LEU A 61 -4.50 1.91 -2.94
C LEU A 61 -6.00 1.63 -2.91
N LEU A 62 -6.39 0.38 -2.67
CA LEU A 62 -7.75 -0.07 -2.49
C LEU A 62 -7.98 -0.35 -1.00
N LEU A 63 -8.95 0.33 -0.39
CA LEU A 63 -9.35 0.12 0.99
C LEU A 63 -10.54 -0.84 1.04
N THR A 64 -10.47 -1.84 1.90
CA THR A 64 -11.57 -2.76 2.15
C THR A 64 -12.62 -2.13 3.07
N HIS A 65 -12.17 -1.47 4.14
CA HIS A 65 -12.97 -0.75 5.12
C HIS A 65 -12.08 0.20 5.95
N PHE A 66 -12.62 0.84 6.98
CA PHE A 66 -11.95 1.94 7.69
C PHE A 66 -11.47 1.61 9.11
N HIS A 67 -11.24 0.35 9.45
CA HIS A 67 -10.53 0.04 10.69
C HIS A 67 -9.08 0.50 10.63
N SER A 68 -8.55 0.89 11.79
CA SER A 68 -7.24 1.55 11.91
C SER A 68 -6.07 0.66 11.49
N ASP A 69 -6.22 -0.65 11.61
CA ASP A 69 -5.20 -1.62 11.19
C ASP A 69 -5.11 -1.78 9.68
N HIS A 70 -6.10 -1.33 8.92
CA HIS A 70 -6.08 -1.26 7.46
C HIS A 70 -5.69 0.12 6.91
N THR A 71 -5.75 1.17 7.73
CA THR A 71 -5.61 2.56 7.27
C THR A 71 -4.45 3.33 7.93
N SER A 72 -3.91 2.88 9.05
CA SER A 72 -2.87 3.63 9.79
C SER A 72 -1.54 3.79 9.05
N GLY A 73 -1.26 2.97 8.04
CA GLY A 73 -0.09 3.10 7.18
C GLY A 73 -0.26 4.10 6.03
N ILE A 74 -1.48 4.58 5.74
CA ILE A 74 -1.75 5.47 4.61
C ILE A 74 -0.88 6.73 4.60
N PRO A 75 -0.70 7.48 5.72
CA PRO A 75 0.12 8.68 5.72
C PRO A 75 1.57 8.41 5.32
N ASP A 76 2.14 7.28 5.78
CA ASP A 76 3.50 6.86 5.43
C ASP A 76 3.58 6.52 3.94
N ILE A 77 2.61 5.78 3.39
CA ILE A 77 2.56 5.50 1.95
C ILE A 77 2.52 6.81 1.15
N TRP A 78 1.67 7.76 1.55
CA TRP A 78 1.49 9.01 0.85
C TRP A 78 2.76 9.87 0.85
N LEU A 79 3.30 10.15 2.05
CA LEU A 79 4.49 10.99 2.26
C LEU A 79 5.74 10.35 1.64
N THR A 80 5.99 9.07 1.91
CA THR A 80 7.19 8.38 1.41
C THR A 80 7.18 8.26 -0.11
N GLY A 81 6.01 8.09 -0.74
CA GLY A 81 5.94 8.09 -2.20
C GLY A 81 6.13 9.46 -2.86
N TRP A 82 5.94 10.56 -2.15
CA TRP A 82 6.25 11.90 -2.67
C TRP A 82 7.75 12.18 -2.74
N LEU A 83 8.56 11.57 -1.86
CA LEU A 83 10.00 11.80 -1.78
C LEU A 83 10.70 11.59 -3.13
N GLU A 84 11.61 12.49 -3.49
CA GLU A 84 12.47 12.37 -4.68
C GLU A 84 13.64 11.40 -4.43
N SER A 85 13.32 10.12 -4.25
CA SER A 85 14.27 9.03 -4.04
C SER A 85 13.97 7.84 -4.95
N HIS A 86 14.92 6.90 -5.05
CA HIS A 86 14.75 5.65 -5.82
C HIS A 86 13.56 4.79 -5.34
N PHE A 87 13.14 4.94 -4.07
CA PHE A 87 12.01 4.23 -3.50
C PHE A 87 10.69 4.99 -3.73
N GLY A 88 10.71 6.33 -3.64
CA GLY A 88 9.57 7.21 -3.86
C GLY A 88 9.38 7.59 -5.35
N THR A 89 9.31 8.89 -5.62
CA THR A 89 9.19 9.50 -6.96
C THR A 89 7.83 9.26 -7.64
N ARG A 90 6.75 9.24 -6.85
CA ARG A 90 5.39 9.20 -7.41
C ARG A 90 5.14 10.49 -8.21
N ARG A 91 4.92 10.37 -9.52
CA ARG A 91 4.63 11.51 -10.42
C ARG A 91 3.15 11.70 -10.74
N ARG A 92 2.31 10.77 -10.32
CA ARG A 92 0.84 10.82 -10.50
C ARG A 92 0.16 11.07 -9.15
N PRO A 93 -1.07 11.62 -9.13
CA PRO A 93 -1.86 11.72 -7.90
C PRO A 93 -1.94 10.37 -7.18
N PHE A 94 -1.92 10.40 -5.85
CA PHE A 94 -2.09 9.18 -5.05
C PHE A 94 -3.55 8.72 -5.14
N GLN A 95 -3.80 7.70 -5.96
CA GLN A 95 -5.14 7.19 -6.19
C GLN A 95 -5.56 6.27 -5.04
N VAL A 96 -6.62 6.65 -4.34
CA VAL A 96 -7.24 5.86 -3.26
C VAL A 96 -8.67 5.52 -3.66
N LEU A 97 -8.99 4.23 -3.69
CA LEU A 97 -10.29 3.66 -3.97
C LEU A 97 -10.79 3.01 -2.67
N GLY A 98 -12.04 3.23 -2.29
CA GLY A 98 -12.58 2.62 -1.07
C GLY A 98 -14.09 2.79 -0.97
N PRO A 99 -14.70 2.30 0.13
CA PRO A 99 -16.13 2.43 0.37
C PRO A 99 -16.59 3.89 0.47
N THR A 100 -17.92 4.08 0.48
CA THR A 100 -18.52 5.38 0.82
C THR A 100 -17.88 5.94 2.10
N GLY A 101 -17.30 7.14 2.01
CA GLY A 101 -16.55 7.77 3.11
C GLY A 101 -15.04 7.88 2.88
N ALA A 102 -14.47 7.18 1.90
CA ALA A 102 -13.02 7.20 1.64
C ALA A 102 -12.48 8.62 1.36
N LYS A 103 -13.25 9.46 0.64
CA LYS A 103 -12.88 10.86 0.39
C LYS A 103 -12.78 11.67 1.69
N ALA A 104 -13.64 11.41 2.67
CA ALA A 104 -13.61 12.10 3.96
C ALA A 104 -12.45 11.61 4.85
N LEU A 105 -12.10 10.32 4.75
CA LEU A 105 -10.91 9.79 5.42
C LEU A 105 -9.60 10.42 4.91
N MET A 106 -9.56 10.75 3.61
CA MET A 106 -8.39 11.32 2.93
C MET A 106 -8.37 12.86 2.91
N ALA A 107 -9.35 13.52 3.53
CA ALA A 107 -9.45 14.97 3.60
C ALA A 107 -8.58 15.54 4.72
#